data_AF-A0A9P7CXH2-F1
#
_entry.id   AF-A0A9P7CXH2-F1
#
_cell.length_a   1.000
_cell.length_b   1.000
_cell.length_c   1.000
_cell.angle_alpha   90.00
_cell.angle_beta   90.00
_cell.angle_gamma   90.00
#
_symmetry.space_group_name_H-M   'P 1'
#
loop_
_entity.id
_entity.type
_entity.pdbx_description
1 polymer ?
#
loop_
_entity_poly.entity_id
_entity_poly.type
_entity_poly.pdbx_seq_one_letter_code
_entity_poly.pdbx_strand_id
1 'polypeptide(L)' 'VTGDSGARMQWSHYFCNVVQRYQVAVEGWPDNMPFANLSQVSSARSDLEKLYLRWESKETKWKILTD' A
#
# COMPACT_ATOMS: atom_id res chain seq x y z
N VAL A 1 -9.55 -6.62 -5.80
CA VAL A 1 -9.21 -6.95 -4.39
C VAL A 1 -10.43 -6.77 -3.50
N THR A 2 -11.03 -5.59 -3.36
CA THR A 2 -12.25 -5.41 -2.53
C THR A 2 -13.55 -5.27 -3.34
N GLY A 3 -13.48 -4.82 -4.60
CA GLY A 3 -14.66 -4.61 -5.47
C GLY A 3 -15.45 -3.33 -5.18
N ASP A 4 -15.10 -2.60 -4.11
CA ASP A 4 -15.73 -1.33 -3.73
C ASP A 4 -15.11 -0.16 -4.53
N SER A 5 -15.92 0.49 -5.37
CA SER A 5 -15.52 1.66 -6.16
C SER A 5 -15.33 2.93 -5.32
N GLY A 6 -15.85 2.96 -4.09
CA GLY A 6 -15.63 4.02 -3.10
C GLY A 6 -14.40 3.80 -2.22
N ALA A 7 -13.70 2.68 -2.36
CA ALA A 7 -12.50 2.39 -1.58
C ALA A 7 -11.40 3.40 -1.92
N ARG A 8 -10.95 4.15 -0.91
CA ARG A 8 -9.87 5.14 -1.04
C ARG A 8 -8.74 4.79 -0.10
N MET A 9 -7.52 4.96 -0.58
CA MET A 9 -6.34 4.78 0.25
C MET A 9 -6.32 5.83 1.37
N GLN A 10 -6.14 5.38 2.61
CA GLN A 10 -5.99 6.24 3.76
C GLN A 10 -4.72 5.87 4.51
N TRP A 11 -3.62 6.58 4.24
CA TRP A 11 -2.32 6.27 4.84
C TRP A 11 -2.30 6.51 6.36
N SER A 12 -2.79 7.65 6.83
CA SER A 12 -2.78 7.99 8.27
C SER A 12 -3.71 7.11 9.12
N HIS A 13 -4.79 6.61 8.54
CA HIS A 13 -5.76 5.73 9.20
C HIS A 13 -5.79 4.34 8.56
N TYR A 14 -4.63 3.89 8.08
CA TYR A 14 -4.51 2.68 7.28
C TYR A 14 -5.08 1.45 7.97
N PHE A 15 -4.73 1.25 9.25
CA PHE A 15 -5.19 0.09 9.99
C PHE A 15 -6.72 0.03 10.13
N CYS A 16 -7.36 1.10 10.63
CA CYS A 16 -8.81 1.09 10.85
C CYS A 16 -9.61 1.15 9.53
N ASN A 17 -9.21 2.03 8.61
CA ASN A 17 -10.04 2.37 7.44
C ASN A 17 -9.69 1.55 6.20
N VAL A 18 -8.54 0.86 6.18
CA VAL A 18 -8.16 -0.05 5.09
C VAL A 18 -8.15 -1.49 5.61
N VAL A 19 -7.30 -1.79 6.60
CA VAL A 19 -7.07 -3.17 7.04
C VAL A 19 -8.32 -3.77 7.69
N GLN A 20 -8.84 -3.16 8.76
CA GLN A 20 -10.01 -3.68 9.46
C GLN A 20 -11.29 -3.59 8.61
N ARG A 21 -11.48 -2.48 7.88
CA ARG A 21 -12.69 -2.25 7.09
C ARG A 21 -12.83 -3.21 5.91
N TYR A 22 -11.72 -3.45 5.20
CA TYR A 22 -11.75 -4.20 3.95
C TYR A 22 -11.06 -5.57 4.05
N GLN A 23 -10.50 -5.92 5.21
CA GLN A 23 -9.77 -7.17 5.45
C GLN A 23 -8.64 -7.38 4.43
N VAL A 24 -7.92 -6.30 4.12
CA VAL A 24 -6.78 -6.31 3.18
C VAL A 24 -5.59 -5.57 3.76
N ALA A 25 -4.41 -6.15 3.60
CA ALA A 25 -3.15 -5.53 4.01
C ALA A 25 -2.17 -5.45 2.82
N VAL A 26 -1.27 -4.47 2.84
CA VAL A 26 -0.12 -4.42 1.94
C VAL A 26 0.96 -5.28 2.56
N GLU A 27 1.40 -6.28 1.80
CA GLU A 27 2.52 -7.16 2.15
C GLU A 27 3.73 -6.79 1.30
N GLY A 28 4.93 -6.92 1.87
CA GLY A 28 6.20 -6.69 1.16
C GLY A 28 6.50 -5.24 0.83
N TRP A 29 6.05 -4.31 1.69
CA TRP A 29 6.44 -2.91 1.59
C TRP A 29 7.95 -2.74 1.88
N PRO A 30 8.69 -1.90 1.13
CA PRO A 30 10.12 -1.68 1.35
C PRO A 30 10.44 -1.03 2.71
N ASP A 31 11.41 -1.60 3.45
CA ASP A 31 11.83 -1.10 4.76
C ASP A 31 12.52 0.27 4.72
N ASN A 32 13.14 0.61 3.58
CA ASN A 32 13.84 1.87 3.39
C ASN A 32 12.90 3.04 3.06
N MET A 33 11.58 2.81 2.97
CA MET A 33 10.59 3.83 2.69
C MET A 33 9.49 3.83 3.75
N PRO A 34 9.21 4.96 4.42
CA PRO A 34 8.14 5.01 5.39
C PRO A 34 6.78 4.72 4.73
N PHE A 35 5.95 3.95 5.43
CA PHE A 35 4.59 3.61 4.97
C PHE A 35 3.66 4.81 5.19
N ALA A 36 3.71 5.78 4.28
CA ALA A 36 2.86 6.96 4.31
C ALA A 36 2.53 7.43 2.89
N ASN A 37 1.84 8.56 2.79
CA ASN A 37 1.46 9.12 1.50
C ASN A 37 2.72 9.40 0.66
N LEU A 38 2.81 8.79 -0.51
CA LEU A 38 3.97 8.89 -1.39
C LEU A 38 4.34 10.33 -1.76
N SER A 39 3.34 11.22 -1.86
CA SER A 39 3.60 12.64 -2.12
C SER A 39 4.30 13.38 -0.97
N GLN A 40 4.22 12.83 0.25
CA GLN A 40 4.90 13.36 1.45
C GLN A 40 6.23 12.66 1.71
N VAL A 41 6.39 11.41 1.24
CA VAL A 41 7.53 10.56 1.56
C VAL A 41 8.69 10.73 0.59
N SER A 42 8.40 10.81 -0.71
CA SER A 42 9.47 10.88 -1.71
C SER A 42 9.10 11.77 -2.88
N SER A 43 9.94 12.79 -3.11
CA SER A 43 10.00 13.54 -4.36
C SER A 43 10.99 12.92 -5.36
N ALA A 44 11.72 11.88 -4.96
CA ALA A 44 12.72 11.22 -5.79
C ALA A 44 12.05 10.18 -6.70
N ARG A 45 12.04 10.47 -8.00
CA ARG A 45 11.45 9.61 -9.04
C ARG A 45 11.97 8.17 -9.00
N SER A 46 13.26 8.00 -8.71
CA SER A 46 13.93 6.70 -8.65
C SER A 46 13.40 5.79 -7.53
N ASP A 47 12.96 6.33 -6.40
CA ASP A 47 12.39 5.51 -5.32
C ASP A 47 10.95 5.09 -5.62
N LEU A 48 10.18 5.99 -6.25
CA LEU A 48 8.84 5.68 -6.73
C LEU A 48 8.86 4.63 -7.85
N GLU A 49 9.84 4.69 -8.75
CA GLU A 49 10.02 3.70 -9.82
C GLU A 49 10.39 2.33 -9.27
N LYS A 50 11.29 2.25 -8.27
CA LYS A 50 11.58 0.99 -7.57
C LYS A 50 10.35 0.43 -6.86
N LEU A 51 9.57 1.28 -6.18
CA LEU A 51 8.33 0.84 -5.55
C LEU A 51 7.35 0.31 -6.60
N TYR A 52 7.20 1.01 -7.72
CA TYR A 52 6.36 0.57 -8.83
C TYR A 52 6.79 -0.81 -9.37
N LEU A 53 8.09 -1.01 -9.60
CA LEU A 53 8.62 -2.30 -10.05
C LEU A 53 8.33 -3.43 -9.06
N ARG A 54 8.37 -3.14 -7.74
CA ARG A 54 7.99 -4.12 -6.71
C ARG A 54 6.50 -4.47 -6.73
N TRP A 55 5.64 -3.52 -7.07
CA TRP A 55 4.21 -3.79 -7.27
C TRP A 55 3.97 -4.66 -8.50
N GLU A 56 4.65 -4.38 -9.61
CA GLU A 56 4.61 -5.19 -10.84
C GLU A 56 5.15 -6.60 -10.63
N SER A 57 6.27 -6.74 -9.90
CA SER A 57 6.89 -8.04 -9.58
C SER A 57 6.11 -8.85 -8.53
N LYS A 58 5.04 -8.28 -7.95
CA LYS A 58 4.26 -8.83 -6.83
C LYS A 58 5.07 -9.03 -5.54
N GLU A 59 6.22 -8.38 -5.41
CA GLU A 59 6.96 -8.28 -4.15
C GLU A 59 6.18 -7.44 -3.15
N THR A 60 5.67 -6.28 -3.60
CA THR A 60 4.68 -5.50 -2.85
C THR A 60 3.29 -5.79 -3.41
N LYS A 61 2.36 -6.25 -2.57
CA LYS A 61 1.03 -6.64 -3.04
C LYS A 61 -0.04 -6.46 -1.98
N TRP A 62 -1.29 -6.37 -2.43
CA TRP A 62 -2.44 -6.51 -1.55
C TRP A 62 -2.67 -7.98 -1.21
N LYS A 63 -2.74 -8.28 0.08
CA LYS A 63 -3.09 -9.58 0.64
C LYS A 63 -4.43 -9.47 1.32
N ILE A 64 -5.34 -10.40 1.00
CA ILE A 64 -6.58 -10.55 1.75
C ILE A 64 -6.23 -11.24 3.06
N LEU A 65 -6.66 -10.64 4.17
CA LEU A 65 -6.59 -11.25 5.49
C LEU A 65 -7.81 -12.18 5.61
N THR A 66 -7.65 -13.41 5.12
CA THR A 66 -8.56 -14.49 5.49
C THR A 66 -8.17 -15.00 6.87
N ASP A 67 -9.15 -15.12 7.75
CA ASP A 67 -9.05 -15.86 9.02
C ASP A 67 -8.66 -17.33 8.77
#